data_AF-S4MSA4-F1
#
_entry.id   AF-S4MSA4-F1
#
_cell.length_a   1.000
_cell.length_b   1.000
_cell.length_c   1.000
_cell.angle_alpha   90.00
_cell.angle_beta   90.00
_cell.angle_gamma   90.00
#
_symmetry.space_group_name_H-M   'P 1'
#
loop_
_entity.id
_entity.type
_entity.pdbx_description
1 polymer ?
#
loop_
_entity_poly.entity_id
_entity_poly.type
_entity_poly.pdbx_seq_one_letter_code
_entity_poly.pdbx_strand_id
1 'polypeptide(L)' 'MRYQMTITAPSPVVDSSEDAFRRLRALRDRVMEGVLADDPAYLEGRRDYDDALARLRVQMREDLRGRGGGGGSGGSGGRA' A
#
# COMPACT_ATOMS: atom_id res chain seq x y z
N MET A 1 27.10 17.31 3.24
CA MET A 1 26.73 15.88 3.24
C MET A 1 25.40 15.72 2.53
N ARG A 2 25.33 15.01 1.40
CA ARG A 2 24.06 14.66 0.74
C ARG A 2 23.72 13.23 1.15
N TYR A 3 22.65 13.06 1.92
CA TYR A 3 22.11 11.75 2.22
C TYR A 3 21.24 11.31 1.05
N GLN A 4 21.63 10.22 0.38
CA GLN A 4 20.82 9.56 -0.62
C GLN A 4 20.23 8.32 0.03
N MET A 5 18.90 8.27 0.14
CA MET A 5 18.17 7.15 0.68
C MET A 5 17.40 6.48 -0.45
N THR A 6 17.69 5.21 -0.70
CA THR A 6 16.96 4.41 -1.69
C THR A 6 15.88 3.63 -0.95
N ILE A 7 14.62 3.95 -1.24
CA ILE A 7 13.48 3.22 -0.71
C ILE A 7 13.19 2.07 -1.69
N THR A 8 13.35 0.83 -1.24
CA THR A 8 13.08 -0.37 -2.04
C THR A 8 11.87 -1.10 -1.47
N ALA A 9 10.92 -1.46 -2.32
CA ALA A 9 9.73 -2.21 -1.94
C ALA A 9 9.69 -3.57 -2.68
N PRO A 10 9.12 -4.62 -2.07
CA PRO A 10 8.89 -5.90 -2.75
C PRO A 10 7.93 -5.75 -3.94
N SER A 11 8.10 -6.57 -4.98
CA SER A 11 7.24 -6.55 -6.18
C SER A 11 5.74 -6.57 -5.87
N PRO A 12 5.21 -7.40 -4.93
CA PRO A 12 3.78 -7.37 -4.59
C PRO A 12 3.29 -6.01 -4.06
N VAL A 13 4.14 -5.28 -3.33
CA VAL A 13 3.83 -3.93 -2.82
C VAL A 13 3.88 -2.92 -3.96
N VAL A 14 4.84 -3.05 -4.88
CA VAL A 14 4.97 -2.17 -6.06
C VAL A 14 3.77 -2.35 -6.97
N ASP A 15 3.41 -3.59 -7.32
CA ASP A 15 2.28 -3.91 -8.21
C ASP A 15 0.96 -3.39 -7.63
N SER A 16 0.73 -3.61 -6.33
CA SER A 16 -0.46 -3.09 -5.64
C SER A 16 -0.47 -1.56 -5.57
N SER A 17 0.71 -0.93 -5.46
CA SER A 17 0.82 0.53 -5.47
C SER A 17 0.50 1.09 -6.84
N GLU A 18 1.03 0.50 -7.91
CA GLU A 18 0.73 0.91 -9.27
C GLU A 18 -0.76 0.80 -9.59
N ASP A 19 -1.43 -0.28 -9.19
CA ASP A 19 -2.86 -0.44 -9.40
C ASP A 19 -3.67 0.65 -8.68
N ALA A 20 -3.36 0.91 -7.40
CA ALA A 20 -3.99 1.99 -6.64
C ALA A 20 -3.75 3.37 -7.28
N PHE A 21 -2.53 3.65 -7.74
CA PHE A 21 -2.20 4.90 -8.42
C PHE A 21 -2.90 5.06 -9.77
N ARG A 22 -3.01 4.00 -10.56
CA ARG A 22 -3.74 4.02 -11.85
C ARG A 22 -5.22 4.33 -11.62
N ARG A 23 -5.85 3.71 -10.61
CA ARG A 23 -7.25 3.95 -10.25
C ARG A 23 -7.48 5.37 -9.73
N LEU A 24 -6.58 5.89 -8.90
CA LEU A 24 -6.63 7.28 -8.45
C LEU A 24 -6.53 8.26 -9.63
N ARG A 25 -5.64 7.96 -10.58
CA ARG A 25 -5.47 8.79 -11.78
C ARG A 25 -6.71 8.77 -12.66
N ALA A 26 -7.30 7.60 -12.89
CA ALA A 26 -8.56 7.49 -13.62
C ALA A 26 -9.69 8.28 -12.93
N LEU A 27 -9.79 8.22 -11.60
CA LEU A 27 -10.77 9.00 -10.84
C LEU A 27 -10.52 10.51 -10.99
N ARG A 28 -9.27 10.96 -10.86
CA ARG A 28 -8.90 12.37 -11.05
C ARG A 28 -9.21 12.84 -12.47
N ASP A 29 -8.89 12.04 -13.47
CA ASP A 29 -9.12 12.39 -14.87
C ASP A 29 -10.64 12.54 -15.11
N ARG A 30 -11.50 11.70 -14.51
CA ARG A 30 -12.97 11.91 -14.53
C ARG A 30 -13.41 13.23 -13.87
N VAL A 31 -12.81 13.60 -12.74
CA VAL A 31 -13.09 14.90 -12.09
C VAL A 31 -12.68 16.05 -13.00
N MET A 32 -11.56 15.92 -13.72
CA MET A 32 -11.10 16.95 -14.69
C MET A 32 -12.05 17.08 -15.88
N GLU A 33 -12.72 16.00 -16.30
CA GLU A 33 -13.79 16.01 -17.30
C GLU A 33 -15.11 16.61 -16.76
N GLY A 34 -15.16 17.05 -15.50
CA GLY A 34 -16.31 17.70 -14.89
C GLY A 34 -17.29 16.76 -14.19
N VAL A 35 -16.93 15.50 -13.98
CA VAL A 35 -17.74 14.57 -13.18
C VAL A 35 -17.79 15.06 -11.72
N LEU A 36 -19.00 15.23 -11.20
CA LEU A 36 -19.24 15.69 -9.83
C LEU A 36 -19.03 14.56 -8.81
N ALA A 37 -18.78 14.93 -7.56
CA ALA A 37 -18.48 13.97 -6.49
C ALA A 37 -19.68 13.10 -6.06
N ASP A 38 -20.89 13.54 -6.38
CA ASP A 38 -22.15 12.82 -6.16
C ASP A 38 -22.55 11.94 -7.36
N ASP A 39 -21.83 12.05 -8.49
CA ASP A 39 -22.08 11.23 -9.65
C ASP A 39 -21.76 9.76 -9.34
N PRO A 40 -22.66 8.81 -9.68
CA PRO A 40 -22.40 7.39 -9.55
C PRO A 40 -21.05 6.94 -10.14
N ALA A 41 -20.60 7.53 -11.24
CA ALA A 41 -19.32 7.22 -11.89
C ALA A 41 -18.10 7.65 -11.05
N TYR A 42 -18.23 8.74 -10.28
CA TYR A 42 -17.22 9.15 -9.30
C TYR A 42 -17.23 8.20 -8.09
N LEU A 43 -18.42 7.89 -7.56
CA LEU A 43 -18.56 7.03 -6.39
C LEU A 43 -18.05 5.61 -6.65
N GLU A 44 -18.32 5.06 -7.83
CA GLU A 44 -17.79 3.76 -8.27
C GLU A 44 -16.27 3.80 -8.38
N GLY A 45 -15.72 4.79 -9.09
CA GLY A 45 -14.27 4.96 -9.21
C GLY A 45 -13.57 5.19 -7.86
N ARG A 46 -14.27 5.82 -6.91
CA ARG A 46 -13.78 6.01 -5.54
C ARG A 46 -13.73 4.70 -4.77
N ARG A 47 -14.78 3.88 -4.85
CA ARG A 47 -14.82 2.54 -4.23
C ARG A 47 -13.72 1.65 -4.80
N ASP A 48 -13.55 1.66 -6.12
CA ASP A 48 -12.51 0.92 -6.82
C ASP A 48 -11.10 1.31 -6.35
N TYR A 49 -10.86 2.61 -6.16
CA TYR A 49 -9.62 3.11 -5.60
C TYR A 49 -9.43 2.69 -4.13
N ASP A 50 -10.46 2.82 -3.30
CA ASP A 50 -10.39 2.48 -1.89
C ASP A 50 -10.13 0.97 -1.68
N ASP A 51 -10.71 0.10 -2.53
CA ASP A 51 -10.45 -1.35 -2.53
C ASP A 51 -9.00 -1.68 -2.90
N ALA A 52 -8.46 -1.03 -3.93
CA ALA A 52 -7.05 -1.19 -4.32
C ALA A 52 -6.11 -0.68 -3.22
N LEU A 53 -6.45 0.43 -2.57
CA LEU A 53 -5.69 0.97 -1.45
C LEU A 53 -5.72 0.03 -0.24
N ALA A 54 -6.85 -0.63 0.04
CA ALA A 54 -6.95 -1.63 1.09
C ALA A 54 -6.03 -2.83 0.81
N ARG A 55 -5.98 -3.33 -0.42
CA ARG A 55 -5.07 -4.41 -0.84
C ARG A 55 -3.60 -4.01 -0.67
N LEU A 56 -3.24 -2.80 -1.09
CA LEU A 56 -1.89 -2.27 -0.88
C LEU A 56 -1.50 -2.26 0.60
N ARG A 57 -2.40 -1.78 1.48
CA ARG A 57 -2.15 -1.75 2.93
C ARG A 57 -1.93 -3.14 3.51
N VAL A 58 -2.68 -4.13 3.06
CA VAL A 58 -2.47 -5.54 3.47
C VAL A 58 -1.07 -5.99 3.04
N GLN A 59 -0.69 -5.75 1.78
CA GLN A 59 0.59 -6.21 1.28
C GLN A 59 1.79 -5.52 1.94
N MET A 60 1.68 -4.22 2.22
CA MET A 60 2.67 -3.48 3.02
C MET A 60 2.77 -4.05 4.44
N ARG A 61 1.63 -4.40 5.06
CA ARG A 61 1.63 -4.98 6.41
C ARG A 61 2.27 -6.36 6.45
N GLU A 62 2.02 -7.19 5.43
CA GLU A 62 2.65 -8.50 5.31
C GLU A 62 4.17 -8.39 5.08
N ASP A 63 4.63 -7.44 4.27
CA ASP A 63 6.07 -7.17 4.12
C ASP A 63 6.73 -6.78 5.45
N LEU A 64 6.10 -5.86 6.19
CA LEU A 64 6.58 -5.45 7.52
C LEU A 64 6.60 -6.60 8.52
N ARG A 65 5.60 -7.50 8.48
CA ARG A 65 5.55 -8.71 9.31
C ARG A 65 6.63 -9.71 8.93
N GLY A 66 6.86 -9.92 7.64
CA GLY A 66 7.93 -10.79 7.12
C GLY A 66 9.33 -10.33 7.53
N ARG A 67 9.55 -9.01 7.61
CA ARG A 67 10.81 -8.42 8.13
C ARG A 67 10.95 -8.46 9.66
N GLY A 68 9.83 -8.53 10.39
CA GLY A 68 9.80 -8.53 11.87
C GLY A 68 9.85 -9.91 12.54
N GLY A 69 9.77 -11.00 11.77
CA GLY A 69 9.67 -12.38 12.26
C GLY A 69 10.98 -13.06 12.67
N GLY A 70 12.07 -12.31 12.88
CA GLY A 70 13.30 -12.81 13.49
C GLY A 70 13.12 -12.99 14.99
N GLY A 71 12.42 -14.05 15.39
CA GLY A 71 12.24 -14.44 16.79
C GLY A 71 13.58 -14.63 17.48
N GLY A 72 13.92 -13.71 18.38
CA GLY A 72 15.01 -13.90 19.34
C GLY A 72 14.67 -15.06 20.28
N SER A 73 15.19 -16.25 19.98
CA SER A 73 15.33 -17.34 20.94
C SER A 73 16.46 -17.02 21.93
N GLY A 74 16.22 -16.03 22.79
CA GLY A 74 17.05 -15.71 23.95
C GLY A 74 16.39 -16.22 25.22
N GLY A 75 16.31 -17.54 25.38
CA GLY A 75 15.80 -18.20 26.58
C GLY A 75 16.94 -18.76 27.42
N SER A 76 17.64 -17.89 28.16
CA SER A 76 18.53 -18.29 29.26
C SER A 76 17.71 -18.68 30.48
N GLY A 77 17.98 -19.83 31.10
CA GLY A 77 17.43 -20.13 32.43
C GLY A 77 17.53 -21.59 32.88
N GLY A 78 18.72 -22.02 33.30
CA GLY A 78 18.92 -23.32 33.94
C GLY A 78 20.26 -23.38 34.66
N ARG A 79 20.40 -22.63 35.76
CA ARG A 79 21.53 -22.76 36.68
C ARG A 79 21.31 -24.01 37.54
N ALA A 80 22.32 -24.88 37.55
CA ALA A 80 22.55 -25.91 38.56
C ALA A 80 23.04 -25.28 39.88
#